data_AF-A0A973XSW0-F1
#
_entry.id   AF-A0A973XSW0-F1
#
_cell.length_a   1.000
_cell.length_b   1.000
_cell.length_c   1.000
_cell.angle_alpha   90.00
_cell.angle_beta   90.00
_cell.angle_gamma   90.00
#
_symmetry.space_group_name_H-M   'P 1'
#
loop_
_entity.id
_entity.type
_entity.pdbx_description
1 polymer ?
#
loop_
_entity_poly.entity_id
_entity_poly.type
_entity_poly.pdbx_seq_one_letter_code
_entity_poly.pdbx_strand_id
1 'polypeptide(L)'
;MCRGESPKGEASFANARDAWLDVLRENRQWPAVAELLERMLALSKRLDVPIDTPQLFLELSADLSTAERCMEALPLGLHPAEALAEHRSIVDINLRERLPEPTRGSHRAADAVRTLAAIEIELPHDLTPADALRIGLRTLTAANVTAADHELVLLALFLGYTGYAGGTADITAALARERAQNWVAGLPERAPVTAVADLACRAMAQRLGSAETLARLMTLPQVHVPAEPAHVSWRSEVGIAAVREALALWPGTCVRTSEHEHIALGEQAAALVEFQRKLREAQLQRPLHLNDPLFDPSILDLPEPPWLALLEEAGLSVTSLHASRTTGLTPPGPAGFTKTSHQRAWRAAIDDFLHAHPEHEKDYDPEHDAGVAETLAFTLGMKTAAIDPSVGAGTIAEIRRDPDGPAAAMTLRTAVTTAGPLLDASLVAAAKEHARAFDGHGLARDIEPAAALLSGHREGFTDPNATRQGRRLAPALFCLTVAAAARTPR
;
A
#
# COMPACT_ATOMS: atom_id res chain seq x y z
N MET A 1 -41.64 -15.78 -13.87
CA MET A 1 -40.98 -14.52 -14.28
C MET A 1 -39.65 -14.47 -13.54
N CYS A 2 -38.62 -15.00 -14.18
CA CYS A 2 -37.24 -14.98 -13.66
C CYS A 2 -36.51 -13.89 -14.43
N ARG A 3 -36.14 -12.80 -13.77
CA ARG A 3 -35.18 -11.82 -14.27
C ARG A 3 -34.28 -11.50 -13.09
N GLY A 4 -33.03 -11.95 -13.18
CA GLY A 4 -31.98 -11.53 -12.27
C GLY A 4 -31.91 -10.02 -12.27
N GLU A 5 -32.16 -9.42 -11.11
CA GLU A 5 -31.84 -8.02 -10.93
C GLU A 5 -30.32 -7.91 -10.96
N SER A 6 -29.81 -7.10 -11.89
CA SER A 6 -28.40 -6.71 -11.95
C SER A 6 -27.97 -6.17 -10.57
N PRO A 7 -26.72 -6.42 -10.14
CA PRO A 7 -26.15 -5.75 -8.97
C PRO A 7 -26.47 -4.25 -9.00
N LYS A 8 -27.18 -3.73 -7.99
CA LYS A 8 -27.60 -2.33 -7.94
C LYS A 8 -26.41 -1.49 -7.43
N GLY A 9 -25.66 -0.92 -8.36
CA GLY A 9 -24.55 -0.01 -8.05
C GLY A 9 -23.16 -0.66 -8.11
N GLU A 10 -22.13 0.19 -8.12
CA GLU A 10 -20.71 -0.18 -8.31
C GLU A 10 -20.26 -1.25 -7.32
N ALA A 11 -20.61 -1.08 -6.04
CA ALA A 11 -20.19 -1.96 -4.97
C ALA A 11 -20.78 -3.38 -5.04
N SER A 12 -22.07 -3.49 -5.35
CA SER A 12 -22.72 -4.78 -5.54
C SER A 12 -22.09 -5.53 -6.73
N PHE A 13 -21.76 -4.81 -7.81
CA PHE A 13 -21.07 -5.39 -8.96
C PHE A 13 -19.67 -5.90 -8.60
N ALA A 14 -18.87 -5.12 -7.86
CA ALA A 14 -17.55 -5.58 -7.43
C ALA A 14 -17.62 -6.79 -6.49
N ASN A 15 -18.50 -6.78 -5.50
CA ASN A 15 -18.67 -7.91 -4.59
C ASN A 15 -19.07 -9.19 -5.33
N ALA A 16 -19.98 -9.08 -6.31
CA ALA A 16 -20.36 -10.19 -7.16
C ALA A 16 -19.17 -10.69 -8.00
N ARG A 17 -18.41 -9.78 -8.62
CA ARG A 17 -17.22 -10.12 -9.40
C ARG A 17 -16.15 -10.79 -8.54
N ASP A 18 -15.92 -10.31 -7.33
CA ASP A 18 -14.95 -10.86 -6.39
C ASP A 18 -15.34 -12.27 -5.94
N ALA A 19 -16.62 -12.47 -5.60
CA ALA A 19 -17.18 -13.79 -5.31
C ALA A 19 -17.06 -14.75 -6.51
N TRP A 20 -17.27 -14.24 -7.72
CA TRP A 20 -17.13 -15.04 -8.93
C TRP A 20 -15.69 -15.47 -9.17
N LEU A 21 -14.72 -14.59 -8.91
CA LEU A 21 -13.31 -14.96 -8.96
C LEU A 21 -12.94 -16.03 -7.93
N ASP A 22 -13.50 -15.97 -6.72
CA ASP A 22 -13.32 -17.01 -5.70
C ASP A 22 -13.89 -18.36 -6.18
N VAL A 23 -15.07 -18.36 -6.82
CA VAL A 23 -15.61 -19.58 -7.46
C VAL A 23 -14.68 -20.07 -8.56
N LEU A 24 -14.21 -19.20 -9.46
CA LEU A 24 -13.32 -19.59 -10.56
C LEU A 24 -11.98 -20.15 -10.07
N ARG A 25 -11.47 -19.68 -8.92
CA ARG A 25 -10.22 -20.13 -8.30
C ARG A 25 -10.21 -21.61 -7.94
N GLU A 26 -11.36 -22.14 -7.56
CA GLU A 26 -11.52 -23.56 -7.22
C GLU A 26 -11.79 -24.45 -8.44
N ASN A 27 -11.82 -23.86 -9.64
CA ASN A 27 -12.21 -24.54 -10.88
C ASN A 27 -11.04 -24.73 -11.86
N ARG A 28 -11.25 -25.65 -12.82
CA ARG A 28 -10.24 -26.01 -13.84
C ARG A 28 -9.93 -24.87 -14.82
N GLN A 29 -10.74 -23.83 -14.83
CA GLN A 29 -10.62 -22.63 -15.67
C GLN A 29 -9.66 -21.60 -15.06
N TRP A 30 -9.22 -21.77 -13.81
CA TRP A 30 -8.28 -20.86 -13.17
C TRP A 30 -7.00 -20.56 -13.97
N PRO A 31 -6.36 -21.51 -14.68
CA PRO A 31 -5.18 -21.21 -15.49
C PRO A 31 -5.43 -20.16 -16.58
N ALA A 32 -6.64 -20.07 -17.14
CA ALA A 32 -6.99 -19.02 -18.10
C ALA A 32 -7.15 -17.64 -17.43
N VAL A 33 -7.71 -17.62 -16.21
CA VAL A 33 -7.76 -16.40 -15.38
C VAL A 33 -6.36 -15.95 -14.98
N ALA A 34 -5.49 -16.89 -14.61
CA ALA A 34 -4.09 -16.59 -14.34
C ALA A 34 -3.40 -16.01 -15.59
N GLU A 35 -3.57 -16.63 -16.77
CA GLU A 35 -3.05 -16.10 -18.05
C GLU A 35 -3.49 -14.65 -18.31
N LEU A 36 -4.78 -14.37 -18.13
CA LEU A 36 -5.36 -13.02 -18.25
C LEU A 36 -4.67 -12.04 -17.30
N LEU A 37 -4.47 -12.43 -16.03
CA LEU A 37 -3.80 -11.59 -15.05
C LEU A 37 -2.31 -11.38 -15.39
N GLU A 38 -1.60 -12.38 -15.97
CA GLU A 38 -0.18 -12.20 -16.36
C GLU A 38 -0.05 -11.17 -17.46
N ARG A 39 -0.98 -11.20 -18.42
CA ARG A 39 -1.06 -10.22 -19.52
C ARG A 39 -1.37 -8.83 -18.99
N MET A 40 -2.34 -8.71 -18.06
CA MET A 40 -2.63 -7.43 -17.40
C MET A 40 -1.41 -6.86 -16.71
N LEU A 41 -0.65 -7.68 -15.98
CA LEU A 41 0.59 -7.23 -15.34
C LEU A 41 1.68 -6.84 -16.34
N ALA A 42 1.88 -7.65 -17.38
CA ALA A 42 2.86 -7.34 -18.43
C ALA A 42 2.54 -6.01 -19.11
N LEU A 43 1.25 -5.74 -19.36
CA LEU A 43 0.78 -4.47 -19.90
C LEU A 43 0.97 -3.32 -18.91
N SER A 44 0.62 -3.51 -17.64
CA SER A 44 0.86 -2.51 -16.58
C SER A 44 2.32 -2.11 -16.52
N LYS A 45 3.23 -3.09 -16.47
CA LYS A 45 4.67 -2.84 -16.43
C LYS A 45 5.19 -2.17 -17.70
N ARG A 46 4.65 -2.53 -18.87
CA ARG A 46 5.04 -1.95 -20.16
C ARG A 46 4.57 -0.50 -20.31
N LEU A 47 3.39 -0.18 -19.79
CA LEU A 47 2.74 1.13 -19.92
C LEU A 47 3.02 2.06 -18.73
N ASP A 48 3.62 1.52 -17.66
CA ASP A 48 3.84 2.22 -16.39
C ASP A 48 2.54 2.80 -15.79
N VAL A 49 1.46 2.01 -15.86
CA VAL A 49 0.13 2.38 -15.31
C VAL A 49 -0.37 1.30 -14.36
N PRO A 50 -1.19 1.63 -13.34
CA PRO A 50 -1.84 0.65 -12.49
C PRO A 50 -2.72 -0.34 -13.28
N ILE A 51 -2.81 -1.57 -12.75
CA ILE A 51 -3.47 -2.73 -13.37
C ILE A 51 -4.99 -2.62 -13.49
N ASP A 52 -5.56 -1.61 -12.85
CA ASP A 52 -6.99 -1.30 -12.79
C ASP A 52 -7.35 -0.01 -13.53
N THR A 53 -6.43 0.54 -14.32
CA THR A 53 -6.72 1.74 -15.13
C THR A 53 -7.58 1.42 -16.36
N PRO A 54 -8.52 2.32 -16.76
CA PRO A 54 -9.28 2.17 -18.00
C PRO A 54 -8.41 1.99 -19.25
N GLN A 55 -7.27 2.68 -19.29
CA GLN A 55 -6.29 2.58 -20.37
C GLN A 55 -5.75 1.15 -20.50
N LEU A 56 -5.42 0.51 -19.38
CA LEU A 56 -4.91 -0.86 -19.39
C LEU A 56 -5.97 -1.85 -19.88
N PHE A 57 -7.24 -1.69 -19.48
CA PHE A 57 -8.31 -2.56 -19.95
C PHE A 57 -8.55 -2.44 -21.47
N LEU A 58 -8.41 -1.25 -22.05
CA LEU A 58 -8.49 -1.06 -23.50
C LEU A 58 -7.35 -1.81 -24.21
N GLU A 59 -6.12 -1.66 -23.74
CA GLU A 59 -4.95 -2.35 -24.30
C GLU A 59 -5.02 -3.86 -24.13
N LEU A 60 -5.51 -4.33 -22.97
CA LEU A 60 -5.75 -5.74 -22.70
C LEU A 60 -6.75 -6.34 -23.69
N SER A 61 -7.83 -5.60 -24.01
CA SER A 61 -8.83 -6.09 -24.97
C SER A 61 -8.25 -6.35 -26.36
N ALA A 62 -7.27 -5.54 -26.78
CA ALA A 62 -6.54 -5.78 -28.02
C ALA A 62 -5.60 -6.99 -27.91
N ASP A 63 -4.91 -7.15 -26.79
CA ASP A 63 -3.98 -8.25 -26.54
C ASP A 63 -4.68 -9.63 -26.46
N LEU A 64 -5.88 -9.67 -25.87
CA LEU A 64 -6.66 -10.90 -25.69
C LEU A 64 -7.10 -11.57 -26.98
N SER A 65 -7.13 -10.85 -28.10
CA SER A 65 -7.39 -11.43 -29.43
C SER A 65 -6.42 -12.55 -29.81
N THR A 66 -5.27 -12.64 -29.14
CA THR A 66 -4.22 -13.64 -29.37
C THR A 66 -4.10 -14.70 -28.26
N ALA A 67 -4.94 -14.63 -27.22
CA ALA A 67 -4.87 -15.50 -26.05
C ALA A 67 -5.89 -16.66 -26.16
N GLU A 68 -5.50 -17.75 -26.83
CA GLU A 68 -6.40 -18.88 -27.13
C GLU A 68 -7.11 -19.46 -25.90
N ARG A 69 -6.41 -19.56 -24.75
CA ARG A 69 -7.00 -20.06 -23.49
C ARG A 69 -8.01 -19.11 -22.87
N CYS A 70 -7.81 -17.80 -23.01
CA CYS A 70 -8.75 -16.78 -22.54
C CYS A 70 -10.03 -16.72 -23.38
N MET A 71 -9.99 -17.30 -24.59
CA MET A 71 -11.12 -17.38 -25.51
C MET A 71 -11.93 -18.69 -25.35
N GLU A 72 -11.51 -19.61 -24.49
CA GLU A 72 -12.27 -20.83 -24.20
C GLU A 72 -13.61 -20.50 -23.54
N ALA A 73 -14.67 -21.17 -24.00
CA ALA A 73 -16.00 -20.95 -23.47
C ALA A 73 -16.09 -21.42 -22.00
N LEU A 74 -16.56 -20.53 -21.12
CA LEU A 74 -16.87 -20.90 -19.75
C LEU A 74 -18.07 -21.87 -19.71
N PRO A 75 -17.99 -22.99 -18.97
CA PRO A 75 -19.15 -23.83 -18.69
C PRO A 75 -20.29 -23.02 -18.10
N LEU A 76 -21.54 -23.36 -18.44
CA LEU A 76 -22.72 -22.60 -18.03
C LEU A 76 -22.79 -22.37 -16.51
N GLY A 77 -22.46 -23.39 -15.70
CA GLY A 77 -22.45 -23.27 -14.24
C GLY A 77 -21.39 -22.33 -13.66
N LEU A 78 -20.42 -21.90 -14.47
CA LEU A 78 -19.42 -20.89 -14.12
C LEU A 78 -19.74 -19.52 -14.69
N HIS A 79 -20.88 -19.34 -15.37
CA HIS A 79 -21.32 -18.00 -15.77
C HIS A 79 -21.72 -17.23 -14.51
N PRO A 80 -21.41 -15.92 -14.41
CA PRO A 80 -21.65 -15.15 -13.20
C PRO A 80 -23.08 -15.26 -12.66
N ALA A 81 -24.08 -15.27 -13.55
CA ALA A 81 -25.49 -15.37 -13.16
C ALA A 81 -25.86 -16.71 -12.50
N GLU A 82 -25.26 -17.80 -12.96
CA GLU A 82 -25.52 -19.16 -12.44
C GLU A 82 -24.66 -19.44 -11.20
N ALA A 83 -23.37 -19.09 -11.27
CA ALA A 83 -22.41 -19.30 -10.19
C ALA A 83 -22.76 -18.52 -8.91
N LEU A 84 -23.42 -17.36 -9.06
CA LEU A 84 -23.75 -16.47 -7.96
C LEU A 84 -25.25 -16.41 -7.63
N ALA A 85 -26.08 -17.27 -8.23
CA ALA A 85 -27.54 -17.19 -8.12
C ALA A 85 -28.04 -17.18 -6.66
N GLU A 86 -27.35 -17.91 -5.78
CA GLU A 86 -27.64 -18.00 -4.34
C GLU A 86 -26.61 -17.22 -3.50
N HIS A 87 -25.63 -16.58 -4.14
CA HIS A 87 -24.57 -15.89 -3.43
C HIS A 87 -25.09 -14.59 -2.81
N ARG A 88 -24.71 -14.34 -1.56
CA ARG A 88 -25.14 -13.17 -0.77
C ARG A 88 -24.76 -11.80 -1.34
N SER A 89 -23.85 -11.75 -2.31
CA SER A 89 -23.52 -10.52 -3.06
C SER A 89 -24.65 -10.12 -4.01
N ILE A 90 -25.55 -11.06 -4.32
CA ILE A 90 -26.73 -10.92 -5.18
C ILE A 90 -28.02 -11.01 -4.35
N VAL A 91 -28.04 -11.86 -3.31
CA VAL A 91 -29.21 -12.05 -2.44
C VAL A 91 -29.17 -11.08 -1.26
N ASP A 92 -30.20 -10.22 -1.16
CA ASP A 92 -30.34 -9.28 -0.04
C ASP A 92 -30.49 -10.01 1.32
N ILE A 93 -29.77 -9.52 2.34
CA ILE A 93 -29.92 -9.99 3.72
C ILE A 93 -31.35 -9.70 4.19
N ASN A 94 -32.01 -10.68 4.83
CA ASN A 94 -33.32 -10.45 5.44
C ASN A 94 -33.21 -9.58 6.70
N LEU A 95 -33.25 -8.27 6.52
CA LEU A 95 -33.14 -7.28 7.61
C LEU A 95 -34.30 -7.33 8.62
N ARG A 96 -35.39 -8.04 8.31
CA ARG A 96 -36.58 -8.16 9.17
C ARG A 96 -36.56 -9.39 10.09
N GLU A 97 -35.56 -10.23 9.97
CA GLU A 97 -35.45 -11.41 10.82
C GLU A 97 -35.26 -11.02 12.28
N ARG A 98 -35.93 -11.76 13.19
CA ARG A 98 -35.92 -11.46 14.63
C ARG A 98 -34.50 -11.67 15.20
N LEU A 99 -34.05 -10.72 16.00
CA LEU A 99 -32.76 -10.81 16.70
C LEU A 99 -32.87 -11.68 17.95
N PRO A 100 -31.81 -12.42 18.30
CA PRO A 100 -31.77 -13.16 19.57
C PRO A 100 -31.86 -12.19 20.75
N GLU A 101 -32.50 -12.62 21.83
CA GLU A 101 -32.57 -11.83 23.06
C GLU A 101 -31.24 -11.90 23.82
N PRO A 102 -30.75 -10.78 24.39
CA PRO A 102 -29.54 -10.78 25.19
C PRO A 102 -29.67 -11.71 26.41
N THR A 103 -28.54 -12.24 26.87
CA THR A 103 -28.47 -12.99 28.13
C THR A 103 -27.82 -12.13 29.23
N ARG A 104 -27.95 -12.53 30.50
CA ARG A 104 -27.28 -11.82 31.61
C ARG A 104 -25.75 -11.75 31.46
N GLY A 105 -25.14 -12.73 30.81
CA GLY A 105 -23.70 -12.75 30.52
C GLY A 105 -23.30 -11.72 29.47
N SER A 106 -24.14 -11.50 28.45
CA SER A 106 -23.84 -10.57 27.36
C SER A 106 -24.02 -9.09 27.73
N HIS A 107 -24.81 -8.79 28.75
CA HIS A 107 -24.92 -7.42 29.29
C HIS A 107 -23.64 -6.92 29.96
N ARG A 108 -22.81 -7.80 30.56
CA ARG A 108 -21.54 -7.41 31.18
C ARG A 108 -20.48 -7.00 30.15
N ALA A 109 -20.44 -7.67 29.00
CA ALA A 109 -19.58 -7.27 27.88
C ALA A 109 -20.02 -5.92 27.30
N ALA A 110 -21.34 -5.68 27.21
CA ALA A 110 -21.89 -4.39 26.78
C ALA A 110 -21.57 -3.23 27.74
N ASP A 111 -21.44 -3.49 29.05
CA ASP A 111 -21.02 -2.49 30.03
C ASP A 111 -19.56 -2.05 29.84
N ALA A 112 -18.64 -2.98 29.56
CA ALA A 112 -17.24 -2.64 29.26
C ALA A 112 -17.11 -1.75 28.01
N VAL A 113 -18.00 -1.92 27.03
CA VAL A 113 -18.03 -1.11 25.80
C VAL A 113 -18.68 0.24 25.98
N ARG A 114 -19.65 0.37 26.89
CA ARG A 114 -20.15 1.70 27.30
C ARG A 114 -19.02 2.57 27.86
N THR A 115 -18.07 1.98 28.57
CA THR A 115 -16.87 2.68 29.06
C THR A 115 -15.96 3.14 27.92
N LEU A 116 -15.84 2.38 26.83
CA LEU A 116 -15.05 2.76 25.65
C LEU A 116 -15.71 3.86 24.82
N ALA A 117 -17.03 3.81 24.66
CA ALA A 117 -17.80 4.85 23.99
C ALA A 117 -17.78 6.21 24.71
N ALA A 118 -17.28 6.24 25.96
CA ALA A 118 -17.09 7.46 26.73
C ALA A 118 -15.67 8.05 26.59
N ILE A 119 -14.74 7.38 25.89
CA ILE A 119 -13.39 7.87 25.62
C ILE A 119 -13.42 8.63 24.29
N GLU A 120 -13.17 9.94 24.31
CA GLU A 120 -12.98 10.74 23.09
C GLU A 120 -11.74 10.24 22.34
N ILE A 121 -11.97 9.58 21.20
CA ILE A 121 -10.93 9.19 20.27
C ILE A 121 -10.94 10.20 19.13
N GLU A 122 -9.96 11.10 19.09
CA GLU A 122 -9.70 11.89 17.89
C GLU A 122 -9.24 10.93 16.78
N LEU A 123 -10.09 10.75 15.77
CA LEU A 123 -9.74 10.05 14.55
C LEU A 123 -9.02 11.06 13.64
N PRO A 124 -7.77 10.77 13.21
CA PRO A 124 -7.11 11.58 12.18
C PRO A 124 -8.00 11.71 10.94
N HIS A 125 -7.94 12.86 10.27
CA HIS A 125 -8.89 13.31 9.26
C HIS A 125 -9.10 12.39 8.04
N ASP A 126 -8.20 11.43 7.79
CA ASP A 126 -8.15 10.70 6.51
C ASP A 126 -8.46 9.20 6.58
N LEU A 127 -8.98 8.69 7.70
CA LEU A 127 -8.85 7.26 7.97
C LEU A 127 -10.08 6.38 7.72
N THR A 128 -9.79 5.21 7.17
CA THR A 128 -10.74 4.18 6.73
C THR A 128 -11.38 3.49 7.95
N PRO A 129 -12.51 2.78 7.81
CA PRO A 129 -13.08 2.01 8.92
C PRO A 129 -12.11 0.97 9.53
N ALA A 130 -11.09 0.53 8.78
CA ALA A 130 -10.02 -0.36 9.27
C ALA A 130 -9.09 0.33 10.28
N ASP A 131 -8.88 1.63 10.15
CA ASP A 131 -8.08 2.41 11.09
C ASP A 131 -8.85 2.75 12.36
N ALA A 132 -10.15 3.05 12.24
CA ALA A 132 -11.04 3.15 13.40
C ALA A 132 -11.06 1.83 14.19
N LEU A 133 -11.05 0.70 13.46
CA LEU A 133 -10.86 -0.63 14.04
C LEU A 133 -9.53 -0.72 14.78
N ARG A 134 -8.40 -0.47 14.10
CA ARG A 134 -7.06 -0.53 14.68
C ARG A 134 -6.91 0.34 15.94
N ILE A 135 -7.42 1.56 15.94
CA ILE A 135 -7.37 2.48 17.08
C ILE A 135 -8.21 1.96 18.24
N GLY A 136 -9.44 1.50 17.99
CA GLY A 136 -10.28 0.89 19.01
C GLY A 136 -9.63 -0.35 19.65
N LEU A 137 -9.00 -1.21 18.84
CA LEU A 137 -8.24 -2.36 19.32
C LEU A 137 -7.07 -1.96 20.24
N ARG A 138 -6.31 -0.94 19.83
CA ARG A 138 -5.17 -0.44 20.61
C ARG A 138 -5.60 0.12 21.95
N THR A 139 -6.69 0.89 22.00
CA THR A 139 -7.25 1.45 23.24
C THR A 139 -7.72 0.36 24.20
N LEU A 140 -8.31 -0.72 23.68
CA LEU A 140 -8.72 -1.90 24.44
C LEU A 140 -7.53 -2.64 25.06
N THR A 141 -6.47 -2.84 24.29
CA THR A 141 -5.21 -3.42 24.77
C THR A 141 -4.56 -2.54 25.83
N ALA A 142 -4.52 -1.22 25.63
CA ALA A 142 -3.97 -0.26 26.60
C ALA A 142 -4.76 -0.22 27.92
N ALA A 143 -6.06 -0.53 27.88
CA ALA A 143 -6.91 -0.64 29.06
C ALA A 143 -6.78 -2.01 29.78
N ASN A 144 -5.81 -2.86 29.41
CA ASN A 144 -5.61 -4.22 29.94
C ASN A 144 -6.85 -5.12 29.79
N VAL A 145 -7.72 -4.84 28.82
CA VAL A 145 -8.80 -5.76 28.46
C VAL A 145 -8.15 -6.88 27.63
N THR A 146 -7.97 -8.05 28.23
CA THR A 146 -7.50 -9.25 27.52
C THR A 146 -8.59 -9.72 26.57
N ALA A 147 -8.64 -9.10 25.40
CA ALA A 147 -9.52 -9.52 24.35
C ALA A 147 -8.97 -10.80 23.74
N ALA A 148 -9.62 -11.92 24.06
CA ALA A 148 -9.52 -13.06 23.17
C ALA A 148 -10.10 -12.62 21.81
N ASP A 149 -9.32 -12.90 20.76
CA ASP A 149 -9.58 -12.62 19.33
C ASP A 149 -11.06 -12.76 18.96
N HIS A 150 -11.55 -12.03 17.93
CA HIS A 150 -12.94 -11.92 17.39
C HIS A 150 -13.89 -10.88 18.04
N GLU A 151 -13.97 -10.73 19.36
CA GLU A 151 -14.91 -9.79 20.02
C GLU A 151 -14.60 -8.32 19.66
N LEU A 152 -13.30 -8.09 19.48
CA LEU A 152 -12.63 -6.88 19.05
C LEU A 152 -12.98 -6.44 17.62
N VAL A 153 -12.99 -7.37 16.68
CA VAL A 153 -13.35 -7.11 15.29
C VAL A 153 -14.80 -6.64 15.24
N LEU A 154 -15.69 -7.25 16.00
CA LEU A 154 -17.11 -6.92 16.06
C LEU A 154 -17.38 -5.55 16.69
N LEU A 155 -16.66 -5.25 17.76
CA LEU A 155 -16.69 -3.95 18.43
C LEU A 155 -16.34 -2.81 17.48
N ALA A 156 -15.35 -3.03 16.64
CA ALA A 156 -14.82 -1.99 15.77
C ALA A 156 -15.48 -1.95 14.39
N LEU A 157 -15.97 -3.09 13.89
CA LEU A 157 -17.01 -3.11 12.86
C LEU A 157 -18.16 -2.23 13.34
N PHE A 158 -18.69 -2.51 14.53
CA PHE A 158 -19.81 -1.79 15.12
C PHE A 158 -19.53 -0.28 15.34
N LEU A 159 -18.36 0.09 15.86
CA LEU A 159 -17.95 1.50 16.04
C LEU A 159 -17.75 2.21 14.70
N GLY A 160 -17.22 1.50 13.69
CA GLY A 160 -17.16 1.96 12.30
C GLY A 160 -18.55 2.16 11.69
N TYR A 161 -19.47 1.19 11.84
CA TYR A 161 -20.86 1.24 11.37
C TYR A 161 -21.67 2.37 11.99
N THR A 162 -21.43 2.67 13.27
CA THR A 162 -22.27 3.61 14.02
C THR A 162 -21.75 5.02 14.05
N GLY A 163 -20.56 5.27 13.49
CA GLY A 163 -19.98 6.61 13.36
C GLY A 163 -20.23 7.41 14.62
N TYR A 164 -19.58 7.01 15.72
CA TYR A 164 -19.54 7.66 17.02
C TYR A 164 -20.77 8.54 17.32
N ALA A 165 -21.74 8.01 18.05
CA ALA A 165 -22.93 8.75 18.49
C ALA A 165 -22.53 9.86 19.48
N GLY A 166 -22.01 10.97 18.95
CA GLY A 166 -21.45 12.08 19.70
C GLY A 166 -20.82 13.12 18.78
N GLY A 167 -21.64 13.82 17.98
CA GLY A 167 -21.23 15.03 17.25
C GLY A 167 -21.06 14.83 15.73
N THR A 168 -21.70 15.73 14.96
CA THR A 168 -21.66 15.87 13.48
C THR A 168 -22.08 14.63 12.66
N ALA A 169 -23.33 14.22 12.86
CA ALA A 169 -24.05 13.29 12.00
C ALA A 169 -24.40 13.93 10.64
N ASP A 170 -23.95 13.33 9.53
CA ASP A 170 -24.86 12.83 8.46
C ASP A 170 -24.12 12.20 7.28
N ILE A 171 -22.93 12.68 6.90
CA ILE A 171 -22.20 12.15 5.71
C ILE A 171 -21.28 10.99 6.08
N THR A 172 -20.48 11.13 7.14
CA THR A 172 -19.53 10.09 7.57
C THR A 172 -20.24 8.82 8.03
N ALA A 173 -21.37 8.94 8.72
CA ALA A 173 -22.17 7.80 9.15
C ALA A 173 -22.89 7.09 7.98
N ALA A 174 -23.30 7.83 6.95
CA ALA A 174 -23.89 7.25 5.74
C ALA A 174 -22.83 6.50 4.91
N LEU A 175 -21.66 7.11 4.71
CA LEU A 175 -20.53 6.51 4.01
C LEU A 175 -20.00 5.27 4.75
N ALA A 176 -19.88 5.35 6.08
CA ALA A 176 -19.47 4.22 6.89
C ALA A 176 -20.50 3.08 6.80
N ARG A 177 -21.80 3.39 6.85
CA ARG A 177 -22.87 2.40 6.66
C ARG A 177 -22.78 1.71 5.30
N GLU A 178 -22.60 2.47 4.22
CA GLU A 178 -22.48 1.94 2.85
C GLU A 178 -21.26 1.01 2.71
N ARG A 179 -20.08 1.50 3.10
CA ARG A 179 -18.81 0.74 3.07
C ARG A 179 -18.92 -0.59 3.82
N ALA A 180 -19.64 -0.56 4.91
CA ALA A 180 -19.77 -1.66 5.80
C ALA A 180 -20.83 -2.66 5.32
N GLN A 181 -21.92 -2.22 4.69
CA GLN A 181 -22.82 -3.09 3.93
C GLN A 181 -22.09 -3.78 2.78
N ASN A 182 -21.21 -3.06 2.08
CA ASN A 182 -20.39 -3.62 1.01
C ASN A 182 -19.44 -4.70 1.53
N TRP A 183 -18.78 -4.47 2.66
CA TRP A 183 -17.93 -5.48 3.28
C TRP A 183 -18.72 -6.74 3.67
N VAL A 184 -19.89 -6.60 4.30
CA VAL A 184 -20.74 -7.76 4.67
C VAL A 184 -21.11 -8.59 3.44
N ALA A 185 -21.50 -7.94 2.34
CA ALA A 185 -21.89 -8.60 1.12
C ALA A 185 -20.73 -9.38 0.44
N GLY A 186 -19.48 -9.06 0.77
CA GLY A 186 -18.27 -9.74 0.29
C GLY A 186 -17.76 -10.88 1.20
N LEU A 187 -18.42 -11.15 2.34
CA LEU A 187 -17.99 -12.22 3.25
C LEU A 187 -18.40 -13.61 2.74
N PRO A 188 -17.55 -14.65 2.84
CA PRO A 188 -17.94 -16.00 2.45
C PRO A 188 -19.14 -16.50 3.28
N GLU A 189 -20.09 -17.14 2.62
CA GLU A 189 -21.35 -17.56 3.24
C GLU A 189 -21.15 -18.45 4.48
N ARG A 190 -20.12 -19.29 4.46
CA ARG A 190 -19.80 -20.24 5.54
C ARG A 190 -18.86 -19.68 6.62
N ALA A 191 -18.36 -18.45 6.47
CA ALA A 191 -17.44 -17.87 7.43
C ALA A 191 -18.17 -17.54 8.75
N PRO A 192 -17.62 -17.87 9.93
CA PRO A 192 -18.27 -17.55 11.22
C PRO A 192 -18.64 -16.07 11.36
N VAL A 193 -17.79 -15.17 10.85
CA VAL A 193 -18.01 -13.72 10.85
C VAL A 193 -19.27 -13.28 10.08
N THR A 194 -19.74 -14.07 9.12
CA THR A 194 -20.95 -13.77 8.31
C THR A 194 -22.20 -13.66 9.19
N ALA A 195 -22.45 -14.65 10.05
CA ALA A 195 -23.63 -14.64 10.93
C ALA A 195 -23.63 -13.43 11.87
N VAL A 196 -22.43 -13.00 12.26
CA VAL A 196 -22.25 -11.87 13.16
C VAL A 196 -22.48 -10.54 12.44
N ALA A 197 -21.93 -10.40 11.23
CA ALA A 197 -22.15 -9.26 10.36
C ALA A 197 -23.65 -9.09 10.01
N ASP A 198 -24.36 -10.20 9.76
CA ASP A 198 -25.79 -10.20 9.50
C ASP A 198 -26.59 -9.69 10.69
N LEU A 199 -26.28 -10.16 11.89
CA LEU A 199 -26.94 -9.70 13.11
C LEU A 199 -26.70 -8.20 13.30
N ALA A 200 -25.47 -7.72 13.06
CA ALA A 200 -25.15 -6.30 13.14
C ALA A 200 -25.98 -5.48 12.13
N CYS A 201 -26.08 -5.93 10.87
CA CYS A 201 -26.92 -5.29 9.86
C CYS A 201 -28.40 -5.25 10.25
N ARG A 202 -28.95 -6.33 10.81
CA ARG A 202 -30.34 -6.38 11.30
C ARG A 202 -30.53 -5.46 12.50
N ALA A 203 -29.60 -5.44 13.45
CA ALA A 203 -29.63 -4.56 14.62
C ALA A 203 -29.64 -3.08 14.21
N MET A 204 -28.87 -2.71 13.19
CA MET A 204 -28.92 -1.38 12.59
C MET A 204 -30.26 -1.08 11.91
N ALA A 205 -30.79 -2.01 11.11
CA ALA A 205 -32.09 -1.84 10.46
C ALA A 205 -33.22 -1.62 11.49
N GLN A 206 -33.07 -2.21 12.68
CA GLN A 206 -33.95 -2.05 13.83
C GLN A 206 -33.57 -0.86 14.74
N ARG A 207 -32.54 -0.08 14.37
CA ARG A 207 -32.03 1.12 15.09
C ARG A 207 -31.64 0.84 16.54
N LEU A 208 -31.05 -0.33 16.81
CA LEU A 208 -30.53 -0.66 18.13
C LEU A 208 -29.26 0.16 18.42
N GLY A 209 -29.10 0.58 19.67
CA GLY A 209 -27.88 1.25 20.14
C GLY A 209 -26.70 0.28 20.27
N SER A 210 -25.52 0.84 20.52
CA SER A 210 -24.25 0.10 20.57
C SER A 210 -24.17 -0.99 21.59
N ALA A 211 -24.52 -0.66 22.83
CA ALA A 211 -24.53 -1.61 23.92
C ALA A 211 -25.52 -2.75 23.67
N GLU A 212 -26.69 -2.44 23.11
CA GLU A 212 -27.74 -3.44 22.85
C GLU A 212 -27.37 -4.34 21.67
N THR A 213 -26.81 -3.78 20.60
CA THR A 213 -26.32 -4.56 19.46
C THR A 213 -25.23 -5.53 19.90
N LEU A 214 -24.24 -5.05 20.67
CA LEU A 214 -23.18 -5.90 21.18
C LEU A 214 -23.72 -7.00 22.11
N ALA A 215 -24.63 -6.66 23.02
CA ALA A 215 -25.24 -7.65 23.92
C ALA A 215 -25.97 -8.77 23.16
N ARG A 216 -26.50 -8.48 21.96
CA ARG A 216 -27.12 -9.49 21.08
C ARG A 216 -26.08 -10.26 20.25
N LEU A 217 -25.03 -9.61 19.75
CA LEU A 217 -23.93 -10.28 19.05
C LEU A 217 -23.27 -11.33 19.94
N MET A 218 -23.00 -11.00 21.21
CA MET A 218 -22.40 -11.91 22.19
C MET A 218 -23.25 -13.15 22.54
N THR A 219 -24.45 -13.28 21.97
CA THR A 219 -25.26 -14.51 22.09
C THR A 219 -24.98 -15.53 20.98
N LEU A 220 -24.31 -15.11 19.90
CA LEU A 220 -24.00 -15.98 18.77
C LEU A 220 -22.78 -16.85 19.11
N PRO A 221 -22.85 -18.18 18.93
CA PRO A 221 -21.68 -19.05 19.13
C PRO A 221 -20.55 -18.74 18.14
N GLN A 222 -20.86 -18.19 16.97
CA GLN A 222 -19.89 -17.76 15.95
C GLN A 222 -19.03 -16.59 16.42
N VAL A 223 -19.52 -15.82 17.40
CA VAL A 223 -18.74 -14.79 18.11
C VAL A 223 -17.71 -15.42 19.02
N HIS A 224 -17.55 -16.75 19.09
CA HIS A 224 -16.46 -17.38 19.85
C HIS A 224 -15.51 -18.19 18.96
N VAL A 225 -15.73 -18.16 17.65
CA VAL A 225 -14.92 -18.91 16.67
C VAL A 225 -13.90 -17.95 16.07
N PRO A 226 -12.59 -18.24 16.18
CA PRO A 226 -11.57 -17.47 15.48
C PRO A 226 -11.89 -17.41 13.98
N ALA A 227 -11.99 -16.20 13.45
CA ALA A 227 -12.18 -16.00 12.03
C ALA A 227 -10.81 -16.02 11.32
N GLU A 228 -10.76 -16.61 10.12
CA GLU A 228 -9.55 -16.52 9.31
C GLU A 228 -9.24 -15.05 8.99
N PRO A 229 -7.97 -14.62 9.03
CA PRO A 229 -7.58 -13.24 8.73
C PRO A 229 -8.14 -12.71 7.41
N ALA A 230 -8.27 -13.59 6.40
CA ALA A 230 -8.85 -13.25 5.10
C ALA A 230 -10.34 -12.87 5.15
N HIS A 231 -11.10 -13.37 6.13
CA HIS A 231 -12.53 -13.10 6.32
C HIS A 231 -12.78 -11.85 7.16
N VAL A 232 -11.83 -11.47 8.03
CA VAL A 232 -11.92 -10.24 8.86
C VAL A 232 -11.17 -9.06 8.25
N SER A 233 -10.43 -9.29 7.15
CA SER A 233 -9.92 -8.22 6.31
C SER A 233 -11.09 -7.37 5.84
N TRP A 234 -11.12 -6.10 6.24
CA TRP A 234 -12.09 -5.15 5.73
C TRP A 234 -11.89 -4.98 4.21
N ARG A 235 -12.99 -5.02 3.45
CA ARG A 235 -13.04 -5.00 1.98
C ARG A 235 -14.09 -4.01 1.49
N SER A 236 -14.17 -2.81 2.08
CA SER A 236 -15.12 -1.81 1.57
C SER A 236 -14.78 -1.26 0.19
N GLU A 237 -13.62 -1.63 -0.35
CA GLU A 237 -13.20 -1.26 -1.69
C GLU A 237 -13.96 -2.08 -2.74
N VAL A 238 -14.57 -1.33 -3.65
CA VAL A 238 -15.20 -1.84 -4.84
C VAL A 238 -14.08 -2.09 -5.85
N GLY A 239 -13.87 -3.33 -6.27
CA GLY A 239 -13.07 -3.59 -7.48
C GLY A 239 -11.69 -4.21 -7.26
N ILE A 240 -11.37 -4.76 -6.09
CA ILE A 240 -10.01 -5.22 -5.78
C ILE A 240 -9.66 -6.68 -6.08
N ALA A 241 -10.60 -7.61 -6.32
CA ALA A 241 -10.20 -9.02 -6.52
C ALA A 241 -9.24 -9.25 -7.69
N ALA A 242 -9.41 -8.57 -8.84
CA ALA A 242 -8.44 -8.70 -9.93
C ALA A 242 -7.03 -8.29 -9.49
N VAL A 243 -6.92 -7.24 -8.66
CA VAL A 243 -5.65 -6.79 -8.10
C VAL A 243 -5.11 -7.74 -7.05
N ARG A 244 -5.96 -8.23 -6.14
CA ARG A 244 -5.62 -9.25 -5.15
C ARG A 244 -5.05 -10.50 -5.80
N GLU A 245 -5.70 -10.97 -6.86
CA GLU A 245 -5.27 -12.18 -7.57
C GLU A 245 -4.01 -11.94 -8.40
N ALA A 246 -3.89 -10.79 -9.06
CA ALA A 246 -2.65 -10.41 -9.74
C ALA A 246 -1.48 -10.32 -8.75
N LEU A 247 -1.69 -9.73 -7.57
CA LEU A 247 -0.68 -9.67 -6.50
C LEU A 247 -0.32 -11.04 -5.92
N ALA A 248 -1.30 -11.94 -5.79
CA ALA A 248 -1.05 -13.30 -5.35
C ALA A 248 -0.21 -14.10 -6.36
N LEU A 249 -0.38 -13.82 -7.65
CA LEU A 249 0.38 -14.45 -8.73
C LEU A 249 1.79 -13.85 -8.91
N TRP A 250 1.96 -12.54 -8.67
CA TRP A 250 3.26 -11.86 -8.70
C TRP A 250 3.49 -10.96 -7.48
N PRO A 251 3.87 -11.57 -6.34
CA PRO A 251 4.25 -10.79 -5.17
C PRO A 251 5.39 -9.83 -5.49
N GLY A 252 5.26 -8.57 -5.07
CA GLY A 252 6.30 -7.55 -5.20
C GLY A 252 6.24 -6.65 -6.44
N THR A 253 5.18 -6.72 -7.26
CA THR A 253 5.04 -5.83 -8.43
C THR A 253 4.21 -4.57 -8.17
N CYS A 254 3.41 -4.55 -7.11
CA CYS A 254 2.73 -3.33 -6.65
C CYS A 254 2.54 -3.33 -5.12
N VAL A 255 2.36 -2.14 -4.54
CA VAL A 255 1.88 -1.98 -3.17
C VAL A 255 0.49 -1.37 -3.17
N ARG A 256 -0.27 -1.61 -2.10
CA ARG A 256 -1.51 -0.88 -1.80
C ARG A 256 -1.23 0.16 -0.70
N THR A 257 -1.58 1.41 -0.93
CA THR A 257 -1.46 2.48 0.08
C THR A 257 -2.58 2.39 1.12
N SER A 258 -2.46 3.16 2.21
CA SER A 258 -3.54 3.33 3.20
C SER A 258 -4.81 3.94 2.60
N GLU A 259 -4.66 4.71 1.51
CA GLU A 259 -5.74 5.30 0.73
C GLU A 259 -6.30 4.34 -0.33
N HIS A 260 -5.93 3.04 -0.26
CA HIS A 260 -6.42 2.00 -1.14
C HIS A 260 -5.95 2.11 -2.59
N GLU A 261 -4.82 2.78 -2.79
CA GLU A 261 -4.28 3.03 -4.12
C GLU A 261 -3.24 1.98 -4.49
N HIS A 262 -3.25 1.50 -5.73
CA HIS A 262 -2.25 0.58 -6.23
C HIS A 262 -1.11 1.32 -6.93
N ILE A 263 0.10 1.16 -6.39
CA ILE A 263 1.32 1.76 -6.95
C ILE A 263 2.18 0.63 -7.52
N ALA A 264 2.44 0.68 -8.83
CA ALA A 264 3.38 -0.22 -9.48
C ALA A 264 4.79 0.00 -8.93
N LEU A 265 5.53 -1.09 -8.70
CA LEU A 265 6.89 -1.05 -8.20
C LEU A 265 7.87 -1.35 -9.33
N GLY A 266 8.84 -0.46 -9.50
CA GLY A 266 10.09 -0.78 -10.17
C GLY A 266 10.90 -1.82 -9.38
N GLU A 267 11.92 -2.40 -10.00
CA GLU A 267 12.69 -3.49 -9.38
C GLU A 267 13.43 -3.06 -8.11
N GLN A 268 13.95 -1.83 -8.05
CA GLN A 268 14.51 -1.28 -6.82
C GLN A 268 13.43 -1.12 -5.74
N ALA A 269 12.28 -0.55 -6.09
CA ALA A 269 11.18 -0.31 -5.14
C ALA A 269 10.62 -1.62 -4.58
N ALA A 270 10.50 -2.66 -5.42
CA ALA A 270 10.13 -4.01 -5.01
C ALA A 270 11.10 -4.60 -3.97
N ALA A 271 12.41 -4.48 -4.22
CA ALA A 271 13.42 -4.94 -3.29
C ALA A 271 13.42 -4.16 -1.96
N LEU A 272 13.17 -2.84 -2.00
CA LEU A 272 13.04 -2.01 -0.80
C LEU A 272 11.80 -2.40 0.03
N VAL A 273 10.66 -2.64 -0.62
CA VAL A 273 9.44 -3.11 0.03
C VAL A 273 9.66 -4.48 0.68
N GLU A 274 10.35 -5.38 0.01
CA GLU A 274 10.69 -6.70 0.53
C GLU A 274 11.66 -6.64 1.72
N PHE A 275 12.67 -5.76 1.65
CA PHE A 275 13.55 -5.49 2.79
C PHE A 275 12.77 -4.96 3.99
N GLN A 276 11.89 -3.98 3.77
CA GLN A 276 11.03 -3.42 4.81
C GLN A 276 10.08 -4.48 5.39
N ARG A 277 9.55 -5.38 4.55
CA ARG A 277 8.72 -6.51 4.99
C ARG A 277 9.47 -7.39 5.97
N LYS A 278 10.70 -7.81 5.63
CA LYS A 278 11.54 -8.65 6.52
C LYS A 278 11.84 -7.94 7.84
N LEU A 279 12.15 -6.65 7.81
CA LEU A 279 12.35 -5.85 9.03
C LEU A 279 11.10 -5.84 9.90
N ARG A 280 9.94 -5.63 9.28
CA ARG A 280 8.65 -5.58 9.99
C ARG A 280 8.27 -6.94 10.58
N GLU A 281 8.46 -8.02 9.85
CA GLU A 281 8.22 -9.38 10.36
C GLU A 281 9.14 -9.73 11.52
N ALA A 282 10.41 -9.31 11.46
CA ALA A 282 11.35 -9.46 12.57
C ALA A 282 10.92 -8.66 13.80
N GLN A 283 10.41 -7.44 13.63
CA GLN A 283 9.86 -6.61 14.72
C GLN A 283 8.62 -7.24 15.36
N LEU A 284 7.70 -7.74 14.52
CA LEU A 284 6.44 -8.34 14.97
C LEU A 284 6.60 -9.79 15.43
N GLN A 285 7.74 -10.41 15.15
CA GLN A 285 8.02 -11.84 15.40
C GLN A 285 6.98 -12.78 14.77
N ARG A 286 6.37 -12.36 13.66
CA ARG A 286 5.42 -13.15 12.86
C ARG A 286 5.39 -12.67 11.40
N PRO A 287 4.95 -13.50 10.43
CA PRO A 287 4.70 -13.06 9.07
C PRO A 287 3.66 -11.93 8.99
N LEU A 288 3.76 -11.05 7.98
CA LEU A 288 2.75 -10.03 7.73
C LEU A 288 1.46 -10.64 7.15
N HIS A 289 0.32 -10.10 7.59
CA HIS A 289 -1.00 -10.32 7.03
C HIS A 289 -1.36 -9.21 6.04
N LEU A 290 -2.39 -9.44 5.21
CA LEU A 290 -2.80 -8.59 4.07
C LEU A 290 -3.08 -7.10 4.41
N ASN A 291 -3.25 -6.75 5.69
CA ASN A 291 -3.49 -5.38 6.14
C ASN A 291 -2.51 -4.92 7.23
N ASP A 292 -1.44 -5.68 7.50
CA ASP A 292 -0.42 -5.17 8.40
C ASP A 292 0.28 -3.99 7.73
N PRO A 293 0.39 -2.83 8.41
CA PRO A 293 1.12 -1.70 7.87
C PRO A 293 2.60 -2.07 7.76
N LEU A 294 3.12 -1.98 6.54
CA LEU A 294 4.54 -2.17 6.24
C LEU A 294 5.39 -1.06 6.89
N PHE A 295 4.84 0.14 6.93
CA PHE A 295 5.35 1.31 7.62
C PHE A 295 4.39 1.63 8.77
N ASP A 296 4.83 1.48 10.01
CA ASP A 296 4.00 1.79 11.18
C ASP A 296 4.29 3.20 11.68
N PRO A 297 3.44 4.21 11.36
CA PRO A 297 3.62 5.55 11.87
C PRO A 297 3.42 5.63 13.40
N SER A 298 2.73 4.65 14.01
CA SER A 298 2.38 4.67 15.44
C SER A 298 3.45 4.09 16.36
N ILE A 299 4.45 3.37 15.85
CA ILE A 299 5.62 2.95 16.64
C ILE A 299 6.57 4.12 16.89
N LEU A 300 6.43 5.19 16.11
CA LEU A 300 7.34 6.29 16.23
C LEU A 300 6.98 7.22 17.37
N ASP A 301 5.72 7.35 17.81
CA ASP A 301 5.31 8.27 18.91
C ASP A 301 6.06 9.63 18.84
N LEU A 302 6.39 10.05 17.63
CA LEU A 302 7.15 11.26 17.37
C LEU A 302 6.12 12.33 17.04
N PRO A 303 6.22 13.52 17.65
CA PRO A 303 5.31 14.63 17.38
C PRO A 303 5.35 15.09 15.92
N GLU A 304 6.40 14.73 15.17
CA GLU A 304 6.48 14.86 13.71
C GLU A 304 6.98 13.56 13.06
N PRO A 305 6.51 13.21 11.85
CA PRO A 305 7.07 12.10 11.09
C PRO A 305 8.61 12.21 10.97
N PRO A 306 9.40 11.18 11.33
CA PRO A 306 10.87 11.25 11.32
C PRO A 306 11.48 11.51 9.94
N TRP A 307 10.71 11.33 8.87
CA TRP A 307 11.14 11.67 7.52
C TRP A 307 11.17 13.18 7.25
N LEU A 308 10.40 14.00 7.99
CA LEU A 308 10.46 15.46 7.87
C LEU A 308 11.78 16.03 8.39
N ALA A 309 12.28 15.51 9.52
CA ALA A 309 13.59 15.88 10.05
C ALA A 309 14.70 15.56 9.04
N LEU A 310 14.60 14.40 8.37
CA LEU A 310 15.55 14.03 7.30
C LEU A 310 15.47 14.97 6.09
N LEU A 311 14.28 15.45 5.72
CA LEU A 311 14.13 16.41 4.62
C LEU A 311 14.67 17.79 5.00
N GLU A 312 14.45 18.22 6.23
CA GLU A 312 14.99 19.48 6.76
C GLU A 312 16.52 19.44 6.81
N GLU A 313 17.10 18.35 7.32
CA GLU A 313 18.56 18.13 7.29
C GLU A 313 19.13 18.04 5.88
N ALA A 314 18.34 17.53 4.92
CA ALA A 314 18.71 17.47 3.51
C ALA A 314 18.63 18.84 2.80
N GLY A 315 18.13 19.87 3.47
CA GLY A 315 18.06 21.23 2.95
C GLY A 315 16.79 21.54 2.14
N LEU A 316 15.71 20.79 2.35
CA LEU A 316 14.42 21.11 1.73
C LEU A 316 13.89 22.46 2.25
N SER A 317 13.30 23.28 1.38
CA SER A 317 12.76 24.58 1.78
C SER A 317 11.68 24.46 2.85
N VAL A 318 11.55 25.49 3.69
CA VAL A 318 10.50 25.60 4.72
C VAL A 318 9.10 25.49 4.09
N THR A 319 8.92 26.04 2.90
CA THR A 319 7.67 25.98 2.13
C THR A 319 7.29 24.54 1.77
N SER A 320 8.23 23.74 1.25
CA SER A 320 7.97 22.34 0.93
C SER A 320 7.84 21.45 2.17
N LEU A 321 8.55 21.78 3.27
CA LEU A 321 8.36 21.12 4.56
C LEU A 321 6.95 21.41 5.12
N HIS A 322 6.45 22.64 4.97
CA HIS A 322 5.08 22.98 5.34
C HIS A 322 4.07 22.19 4.51
N ALA A 323 4.22 22.17 3.18
CA ALA A 323 3.33 21.40 2.30
C ALA A 323 3.32 19.90 2.67
N SER A 324 4.49 19.34 3.00
CA SER A 324 4.65 17.97 3.48
C SER A 324 3.89 17.72 4.79
N ARG A 325 3.99 18.64 5.76
CA ARG A 325 3.26 18.57 7.04
C ARG A 325 1.75 18.67 6.84
N THR A 326 1.30 19.61 6.02
CA THR A 326 -0.12 19.91 5.83
C THR A 326 -0.85 18.85 5.03
N THR A 327 -0.18 18.25 4.03
CA THR A 327 -0.80 17.26 3.14
C THR A 327 -0.49 15.81 3.50
N GLY A 328 0.54 15.57 4.33
CA GLY A 328 1.05 14.22 4.60
C GLY A 328 1.82 13.59 3.42
N LEU A 329 1.98 14.30 2.30
CA LEU A 329 2.67 13.80 1.11
C LEU A 329 4.19 14.00 1.23
N THR A 330 4.97 13.06 0.71
CA THR A 330 6.40 13.28 0.47
C THR A 330 6.59 14.26 -0.68
N PRO A 331 7.62 15.13 -0.65
CA PRO A 331 7.91 16.04 -1.75
C PRO A 331 8.05 15.28 -3.07
N PRO A 332 7.49 15.81 -4.16
CA PRO A 332 7.57 15.15 -5.45
C PRO A 332 9.01 15.22 -5.98
N GLY A 333 9.40 14.22 -6.77
CA GLY A 333 10.60 14.33 -7.60
C GLY A 333 10.37 15.28 -8.79
N PRO A 334 11.37 15.42 -9.69
CA PRO A 334 11.29 16.33 -10.84
C PRO A 334 10.12 16.07 -11.79
N ALA A 335 9.62 14.83 -11.84
CA ALA A 335 8.45 14.45 -12.62
C ALA A 335 7.11 14.91 -12.01
N GLY A 336 7.11 15.47 -10.80
CA GLY A 336 5.91 15.85 -10.06
C GLY A 336 5.20 14.66 -9.43
N PHE A 337 3.95 14.86 -9.03
CA PHE A 337 3.09 13.77 -8.56
C PHE A 337 2.45 13.04 -9.75
N THR A 338 2.33 11.72 -9.63
CA THR A 338 1.55 10.90 -10.56
C THR A 338 0.06 11.26 -10.56
N LYS A 339 -0.45 11.81 -9.45
CA LYS A 339 -1.86 12.17 -9.28
C LYS A 339 -2.10 13.67 -9.32
N THR A 340 -3.06 14.06 -10.15
CA THR A 340 -3.55 15.45 -10.23
C THR A 340 -4.19 15.92 -8.94
N SER A 341 -4.79 15.03 -8.13
CA SER A 341 -5.29 15.37 -6.78
C SER A 341 -4.15 15.77 -5.84
N HIS A 342 -3.11 14.94 -5.73
CA HIS A 342 -1.93 15.21 -4.91
C HIS A 342 -1.22 16.48 -5.37
N GLN A 343 -1.07 16.65 -6.70
CA GLN A 343 -0.49 17.85 -7.27
C GLN A 343 -1.27 19.13 -6.89
N ARG A 344 -2.61 19.06 -6.83
CA ARG A 344 -3.46 20.19 -6.42
C ARG A 344 -3.38 20.46 -4.93
N ALA A 345 -3.47 19.42 -4.09
CA ALA A 345 -3.36 19.55 -2.63
C ALA A 345 -2.00 20.15 -2.23
N TRP A 346 -0.93 19.64 -2.83
CA TRP A 346 0.42 20.15 -2.62
C TRP A 346 0.57 21.62 -3.02
N ARG A 347 0.09 22.00 -4.21
CA ARG A 347 0.11 23.40 -4.67
C ARG A 347 -0.71 24.32 -3.77
N ALA A 348 -1.91 23.91 -3.39
CA ALA A 348 -2.75 24.69 -2.49
C ALA A 348 -2.03 24.96 -1.15
N ALA A 349 -1.39 23.94 -0.56
CA ALA A 349 -0.64 24.11 0.69
C ALA A 349 0.57 25.06 0.53
N ILE A 350 1.26 25.03 -0.62
CA ILE A 350 2.34 25.98 -0.93
C ILE A 350 1.78 27.40 -1.08
N ASP A 351 0.75 27.57 -1.90
CA ASP A 351 0.17 28.87 -2.23
C ASP A 351 -0.38 29.55 -0.97
N ASP A 352 -1.08 28.79 -0.11
CA ASP A 352 -1.59 29.27 1.17
C ASP A 352 -0.46 29.70 2.12
N PHE A 353 0.64 28.93 2.17
CA PHE A 353 1.80 29.25 2.99
C PHE A 353 2.53 30.50 2.51
N LEU A 354 2.83 30.59 1.21
CA LEU A 354 3.53 31.75 0.63
C LEU A 354 2.66 33.02 0.70
N HIS A 355 1.35 32.89 0.62
CA HIS A 355 0.44 34.01 0.85
C HIS A 355 0.52 34.54 2.29
N ALA A 356 0.59 33.63 3.27
CA ALA A 356 0.73 33.99 4.69
C ALA A 356 2.15 34.46 5.06
N HIS A 357 3.18 33.97 4.35
CA HIS A 357 4.59 34.17 4.64
C HIS A 357 5.40 34.57 3.38
N PRO A 358 5.16 35.77 2.82
CA PRO A 358 5.77 36.21 1.56
C PRO A 358 7.30 36.33 1.63
N GLU A 359 7.89 36.43 2.83
CA GLU A 359 9.34 36.41 3.04
C GLU A 359 10.02 35.14 2.51
N HIS A 360 9.30 34.01 2.45
CA HIS A 360 9.82 32.72 2.01
C HIS A 360 9.73 32.49 0.51
N GLU A 361 9.10 33.39 -0.25
CA GLU A 361 8.96 33.25 -1.72
C GLU A 361 10.31 33.22 -2.44
N LYS A 362 11.31 33.94 -1.92
CA LYS A 362 12.67 34.00 -2.51
C LYS A 362 13.51 32.76 -2.25
N ASP A 363 13.18 32.02 -1.19
CA ASP A 363 13.91 30.83 -0.76
C ASP A 363 13.24 29.55 -1.28
N TYR A 364 12.06 29.66 -1.89
CA TYR A 364 11.34 28.54 -2.47
C TYR A 364 11.71 28.36 -3.95
N ASP A 365 12.45 27.27 -4.23
CA ASP A 365 12.73 26.80 -5.58
C ASP A 365 12.18 25.37 -5.75
N PRO A 366 11.08 25.17 -6.49
CA PRO A 366 10.48 23.87 -6.70
C PRO A 366 11.42 22.86 -7.37
N GLU A 367 12.31 23.31 -8.28
CA GLU A 367 13.24 22.42 -8.98
C GLU A 367 14.36 21.97 -8.06
N HIS A 368 14.87 22.88 -7.23
CA HIS A 368 15.84 22.56 -6.19
C HIS A 368 15.28 21.54 -5.19
N ASP A 369 14.10 21.81 -4.64
CA ASP A 369 13.45 20.93 -3.66
C ASP A 369 13.15 19.53 -4.24
N ALA A 370 12.72 19.46 -5.49
CA ALA A 370 12.53 18.19 -6.20
C ALA A 370 13.86 17.42 -6.35
N GLY A 371 14.96 18.13 -6.60
CA GLY A 371 16.31 17.55 -6.66
C GLY A 371 16.81 17.04 -5.29
N VAL A 372 16.50 17.75 -4.21
CA VAL A 372 16.77 17.32 -2.82
C VAL A 372 16.00 16.03 -2.52
N ALA A 373 14.70 15.99 -2.83
CA ALA A 373 13.86 14.82 -2.62
C ALA A 373 14.36 13.59 -3.40
N GLU A 374 14.71 13.76 -4.68
CA GLU A 374 15.26 12.69 -5.51
C GLU A 374 16.59 12.16 -4.94
N THR A 375 17.47 13.07 -4.50
CA THR A 375 18.78 12.72 -3.91
C THR A 375 18.62 11.96 -2.60
N LEU A 376 17.68 12.37 -1.74
CA LEU A 376 17.40 11.69 -0.48
C LEU A 376 16.88 10.27 -0.73
N ALA A 377 15.90 10.11 -1.63
CA ALA A 377 15.34 8.80 -1.99
C ALA A 377 16.43 7.86 -2.52
N PHE A 378 17.28 8.35 -3.43
CA PHE A 378 18.41 7.57 -3.95
C PHE A 378 19.43 7.21 -2.87
N THR A 379 19.73 8.14 -1.96
CA THR A 379 20.68 7.91 -0.86
C THR A 379 20.16 6.86 0.12
N LEU A 380 18.87 6.89 0.46
CA LEU A 380 18.22 5.85 1.27
C LEU A 380 18.27 4.49 0.59
N GLY A 381 17.99 4.43 -0.72
CA GLY A 381 18.13 3.20 -1.52
C GLY A 381 19.56 2.65 -1.49
N MET A 382 20.55 3.52 -1.67
CA MET A 382 21.97 3.18 -1.64
C MET A 382 22.43 2.67 -0.26
N LYS A 383 22.05 3.35 0.83
CA LYS A 383 22.34 2.92 2.20
C LYS A 383 21.70 1.56 2.50
N THR A 384 20.51 1.31 1.97
CA THR A 384 19.84 0.01 2.10
C THR A 384 20.54 -1.08 1.28
N ALA A 385 21.01 -0.76 0.06
CA ALA A 385 21.79 -1.68 -0.78
C ALA A 385 23.12 -2.12 -0.13
N ALA A 386 23.70 -1.29 0.74
CA ALA A 386 24.87 -1.67 1.53
C ALA A 386 24.56 -2.78 2.56
N ILE A 387 23.30 -2.87 3.00
CA ILE A 387 22.81 -3.81 4.02
C ILE A 387 22.18 -5.05 3.38
N ASP A 388 21.32 -4.87 2.37
CA ASP A 388 20.63 -5.94 1.65
C ASP A 388 21.01 -5.93 0.16
N PRO A 389 21.76 -6.94 -0.32
CA PRO A 389 22.20 -7.03 -1.70
C PRO A 389 21.07 -7.06 -2.74
N SER A 390 19.85 -7.48 -2.38
CA SER A 390 18.72 -7.50 -3.31
C SER A 390 18.31 -6.11 -3.78
N VAL A 391 18.44 -5.10 -2.90
CA VAL A 391 18.20 -3.69 -3.27
C VAL A 391 19.26 -3.22 -4.25
N GLY A 392 20.52 -3.58 -4.02
CA GLY A 392 21.62 -3.31 -4.96
C GLY A 392 21.38 -3.94 -6.33
N ALA A 393 21.00 -5.22 -6.38
CA ALA A 393 20.65 -5.91 -7.61
C ALA A 393 19.50 -5.23 -8.38
N GLY A 394 18.43 -4.82 -7.67
CA GLY A 394 17.30 -4.08 -8.25
C GLY A 394 17.71 -2.76 -8.89
N THR A 395 18.55 -1.97 -8.22
CA THR A 395 19.08 -0.71 -8.78
C THR A 395 19.95 -0.95 -10.01
N ILE A 396 20.82 -1.97 -10.00
CA ILE A 396 21.66 -2.31 -11.16
C ILE A 396 20.82 -2.69 -12.37
N ALA A 397 19.77 -3.48 -12.16
CA ALA A 397 18.86 -3.90 -13.22
C ALA A 397 18.07 -2.70 -13.79
N GLU A 398 17.68 -1.75 -12.96
CA GLU A 398 17.07 -0.48 -13.38
C GLU A 398 18.01 0.38 -14.23
N ILE A 399 19.24 0.59 -13.76
CA ILE A 399 20.26 1.34 -14.51
C ILE A 399 20.55 0.69 -15.88
N ARG A 400 20.54 -0.64 -15.96
CA ARG A 400 20.75 -1.34 -17.23
C ARG A 400 19.59 -1.25 -18.19
N ARG A 401 18.36 -1.26 -17.66
CA ARG A 401 17.14 -1.14 -18.47
C ARG A 401 17.06 0.24 -19.11
N ASP A 402 17.44 1.27 -18.36
CA ASP A 402 17.48 2.64 -18.84
C ASP A 402 18.81 3.35 -18.48
N PRO A 403 19.88 3.15 -19.29
CA PRO A 403 21.19 3.75 -19.04
C PRO A 403 21.23 5.27 -19.16
N ASP A 404 20.20 5.87 -19.77
CA ASP A 404 20.02 7.32 -19.90
C ASP A 404 19.01 7.87 -18.88
N GLY A 405 18.44 7.00 -18.05
CA GLY A 405 17.39 7.31 -17.10
C GLY A 405 17.85 7.98 -15.81
N PRO A 406 16.89 8.34 -14.93
CA PRO A 406 17.14 9.05 -13.68
C PRO A 406 18.12 8.32 -12.74
N ALA A 407 17.98 7.00 -12.59
CA ALA A 407 18.85 6.21 -11.72
C ALA A 407 20.33 6.25 -12.17
N ALA A 408 20.58 6.19 -13.48
CA ALA A 408 21.93 6.32 -14.03
C ALA A 408 22.47 7.73 -13.83
N ALA A 409 21.67 8.76 -14.14
CA ALA A 409 22.05 10.17 -13.95
C ALA A 409 22.39 10.48 -12.48
N MET A 410 21.56 10.01 -11.54
CA MET A 410 21.81 10.17 -10.11
C MET A 410 23.08 9.45 -9.68
N THR A 411 23.30 8.21 -10.15
CA THR A 411 24.52 7.46 -9.87
C THR A 411 25.78 8.24 -10.25
N LEU A 412 25.79 8.87 -11.44
CA LEU A 412 26.92 9.69 -11.89
C LEU A 412 27.15 10.88 -10.95
N ARG A 413 26.09 11.61 -10.57
CA ARG A 413 26.20 12.74 -9.64
C ARG A 413 26.71 12.31 -8.27
N THR A 414 26.10 11.28 -7.68
CA THR A 414 26.43 10.82 -6.33
C THR A 414 27.80 10.15 -6.26
N ALA A 415 28.26 9.47 -7.33
CA ALA A 415 29.60 8.88 -7.38
C ALA A 415 30.70 9.95 -7.23
N VAL A 416 30.53 11.10 -7.89
CA VAL A 416 31.47 12.23 -7.83
C VAL A 416 31.54 12.79 -6.41
N THR A 417 30.39 13.02 -5.77
CA THR A 417 30.34 13.67 -4.45
C THR A 417 30.62 12.72 -3.29
N THR A 418 30.31 11.43 -3.42
CA THR A 418 30.37 10.47 -2.31
C THR A 418 31.56 9.52 -2.42
N ALA A 419 31.78 8.90 -3.58
CA ALA A 419 32.89 7.96 -3.77
C ALA A 419 34.20 8.65 -4.16
N GLY A 420 34.13 9.72 -4.95
CA GLY A 420 35.30 10.46 -5.45
C GLY A 420 36.28 10.89 -4.35
N PRO A 421 35.83 11.54 -3.26
CA PRO A 421 36.69 11.97 -2.16
C PRO A 421 37.33 10.82 -1.37
N LEU A 422 36.68 9.65 -1.36
CA LEU A 422 37.07 8.47 -0.59
C LEU A 422 37.79 7.41 -1.44
N LEU A 423 38.07 7.71 -2.70
CA LEU A 423 38.56 6.73 -3.66
C LEU A 423 39.98 6.27 -3.32
N ASP A 424 40.09 5.03 -2.86
CA ASP A 424 41.35 4.35 -2.59
C ASP A 424 41.26 2.85 -2.96
N ALA A 425 42.38 2.13 -2.85
CA ALA A 425 42.44 0.71 -3.18
C ALA A 425 41.49 -0.16 -2.32
N SER A 426 41.25 0.25 -1.08
CA SER A 426 40.33 -0.46 -0.19
C SER A 426 38.88 -0.24 -0.59
N LEU A 427 38.52 0.96 -1.06
CA LEU A 427 37.18 1.28 -1.56
C LEU A 427 36.88 0.45 -2.81
N VAL A 428 37.84 0.38 -3.72
CA VAL A 428 37.78 -0.46 -4.93
C VAL A 428 37.58 -1.94 -4.55
N ALA A 429 38.30 -2.44 -3.54
CA ALA A 429 38.11 -3.82 -3.06
C ALA A 429 36.71 -4.05 -2.49
N ALA A 430 36.22 -3.15 -1.64
CA ALA A 430 34.86 -3.25 -1.09
C ALA A 430 33.77 -3.18 -2.18
N ALA A 431 33.94 -2.28 -3.15
CA ALA A 431 33.02 -2.15 -4.29
C ALA A 431 33.00 -3.41 -5.16
N LYS A 432 34.12 -4.13 -5.30
CA LYS A 432 34.14 -5.44 -5.98
C LYS A 432 33.34 -6.50 -5.24
N GLU A 433 33.32 -6.49 -3.91
CA GLU A 433 32.47 -7.43 -3.15
C GLU A 433 30.99 -7.11 -3.35
N HIS A 434 30.61 -5.83 -3.28
CA HIS A 434 29.24 -5.40 -3.60
C HIS A 434 28.84 -5.77 -5.04
N ALA A 435 29.72 -5.54 -6.02
CA ALA A 435 29.46 -5.90 -7.41
C ALA A 435 29.20 -7.41 -7.59
N ARG A 436 29.96 -8.27 -6.90
CA ARG A 436 29.74 -9.72 -6.92
C ARG A 436 28.42 -10.10 -6.27
N ALA A 437 28.05 -9.44 -5.17
CA ALA A 437 26.80 -9.70 -4.48
C ALA A 437 25.57 -9.24 -5.29
N PHE A 438 25.67 -8.12 -6.01
CA PHE A 438 24.54 -7.52 -6.73
C PHE A 438 24.28 -8.19 -8.08
N ASP A 439 25.34 -8.53 -8.82
CA ASP A 439 25.20 -8.97 -10.22
C ASP A 439 26.33 -9.93 -10.68
N GLY A 440 27.16 -10.40 -9.76
CA GLY A 440 28.18 -11.41 -10.02
C GLY A 440 29.49 -10.88 -10.63
N HIS A 441 30.27 -11.80 -11.20
CA HIS A 441 31.67 -11.54 -11.58
C HIS A 441 31.84 -10.58 -12.78
N GLY A 442 30.81 -10.41 -13.62
CA GLY A 442 30.86 -9.50 -14.76
C GLY A 442 31.02 -8.06 -14.28
N LEU A 443 30.12 -7.60 -13.40
CA LEU A 443 30.14 -6.25 -12.86
C LEU A 443 31.42 -5.94 -12.05
N ALA A 444 31.96 -6.93 -11.34
CA ALA A 444 33.17 -6.76 -10.54
C ALA A 444 34.42 -6.41 -11.38
N ARG A 445 34.44 -6.77 -12.68
CA ARG A 445 35.53 -6.39 -13.61
C ARG A 445 35.48 -4.91 -14.01
N ASP A 446 34.30 -4.32 -14.00
CA ASP A 446 34.08 -2.93 -14.42
C ASP A 446 34.39 -1.91 -13.30
N ILE A 447 34.64 -2.37 -12.08
CA ILE A 447 34.95 -1.50 -10.93
C ILE A 447 36.27 -0.74 -11.11
N GLU A 448 37.31 -1.38 -11.63
CA GLU A 448 38.59 -0.71 -11.88
C GLU A 448 38.49 0.35 -12.99
N PRO A 449 37.88 0.07 -14.17
CA PRO A 449 37.55 1.10 -15.14
C PRO A 449 36.71 2.25 -14.58
N ALA A 450 35.70 1.96 -13.77
CA ALA A 450 34.85 2.97 -13.16
C ALA A 450 35.62 3.85 -12.15
N ALA A 451 36.49 3.25 -11.33
CA ALA A 451 37.35 3.98 -10.41
C ALA A 451 38.35 4.88 -11.14
N ALA A 452 38.96 4.38 -12.23
CA ALA A 452 39.86 5.16 -13.06
C ALA A 452 39.14 6.36 -13.70
N LEU A 453 37.95 6.13 -14.24
CA LEU A 453 37.10 7.20 -14.79
C LEU A 453 36.77 8.23 -13.71
N LEU A 454 36.27 7.80 -12.54
CA LEU A 454 35.91 8.69 -11.45
C LEU A 454 37.12 9.51 -10.95
N SER A 455 38.30 8.89 -10.85
CA SER A 455 39.53 9.59 -10.45
C SER A 455 39.96 10.65 -11.47
N GLY A 456 39.68 10.45 -12.75
CA GLY A 456 39.96 11.43 -13.82
C GLY A 456 38.95 12.58 -13.89
N HIS A 457 37.78 12.42 -13.27
CA HIS A 457 36.64 13.34 -13.38
C HIS A 457 36.07 13.72 -12.01
N ARG A 458 36.95 14.13 -11.07
CA ARG A 458 36.57 14.49 -9.69
C ARG A 458 35.62 15.68 -9.56
N GLU A 459 35.59 16.55 -10.56
CA GLU A 459 34.69 17.72 -10.60
C GLU A 459 33.38 17.42 -11.35
N GLY A 460 33.23 16.22 -11.89
CA GLY A 460 32.05 15.78 -12.64
C GLY A 460 32.35 15.33 -14.07
N PHE A 461 31.36 14.66 -14.67
CA PHE A 461 31.41 14.17 -16.05
C PHE A 461 30.92 15.24 -17.03
N THR A 462 31.70 16.31 -17.18
CA THR A 462 31.32 17.52 -17.94
C THR A 462 31.55 17.40 -19.45
N ASP A 463 32.46 16.52 -19.90
CA ASP A 463 32.65 16.27 -21.33
C ASP A 463 31.77 15.11 -21.84
N PRO A 464 31.26 15.18 -23.09
CA PRO A 464 30.33 14.18 -23.62
C PRO A 464 30.87 12.74 -23.68
N ASN A 465 32.19 12.56 -23.76
CA ASN A 465 32.79 11.23 -23.80
C ASN A 465 32.83 10.63 -22.40
N ALA A 466 33.24 11.41 -21.40
CA ALA A 466 33.19 11.01 -20.00
C ALA A 466 31.75 10.75 -19.53
N THR A 467 30.76 11.56 -19.93
CA THR A 467 29.34 11.28 -19.64
C THR A 467 28.92 9.94 -20.23
N ARG A 468 29.27 9.65 -21.50
CA ARG A 468 28.91 8.39 -22.17
C ARG A 468 29.56 7.18 -21.52
N GLN A 469 30.85 7.29 -21.18
CA GLN A 469 31.57 6.24 -20.45
C GLN A 469 31.01 6.06 -19.04
N GLY A 470 30.67 7.17 -18.36
CA GLY A 470 30.03 7.18 -17.06
C GLY A 470 28.71 6.43 -17.08
N ARG A 471 27.82 6.72 -18.05
CA ARG A 471 26.54 6.00 -18.21
C ARG A 471 26.74 4.51 -18.44
N ARG A 472 27.69 4.13 -19.31
CA ARG A 472 28.04 2.72 -19.52
C ARG A 472 28.53 2.04 -18.24
N LEU A 473 29.32 2.75 -17.43
CA LEU A 473 29.89 2.26 -16.18
C LEU A 473 29.03 2.59 -14.95
N ALA A 474 27.80 3.13 -15.13
CA ALA A 474 26.93 3.51 -14.03
C ALA A 474 26.68 2.36 -13.04
N PRO A 475 26.45 1.11 -13.47
CA PRO A 475 26.38 -0.02 -12.55
C PRO A 475 27.60 -0.17 -11.61
N ALA A 476 28.80 0.04 -12.16
CA ALA A 476 30.05 -0.08 -11.40
C ALA A 476 30.31 1.16 -10.52
N LEU A 477 29.96 2.35 -11.01
CA LEU A 477 29.96 3.59 -10.22
C LEU A 477 29.01 3.48 -9.03
N PHE A 478 27.82 2.90 -9.20
CA PHE A 478 26.88 2.66 -8.10
C PHE A 478 27.51 1.80 -6.99
N CYS A 479 28.21 0.72 -7.34
CA CYS A 479 28.91 -0.12 -6.37
C CYS A 479 30.00 0.64 -5.59
N LEU A 480 30.72 1.55 -6.26
CA LEU A 480 31.70 2.44 -5.60
C LEU A 480 31.00 3.39 -4.61
N THR A 481 29.86 3.95 -5.00
CA THR A 481 29.08 4.85 -4.15
C THR A 481 28.49 4.12 -2.93
N VAL A 482 27.97 2.90 -3.11
CA VAL A 482 27.50 2.05 -2.00
C VAL A 482 28.63 1.74 -1.02
N ALA A 483 29.80 1.33 -1.53
CA ALA A 483 30.97 1.04 -0.71
C ALA A 483 31.44 2.27 0.08
N ALA A 484 31.31 3.47 -0.50
CA ALA A 484 31.67 4.73 0.14
C ALA A 484 30.66 5.09 1.24
N ALA A 485 29.37 4.97 0.95
CA ALA A 485 28.30 5.21 1.91
C ALA A 485 28.34 4.27 3.12
N ALA A 486 28.81 3.03 2.93
CA ALA A 486 29.01 2.05 4.01
C ALA A 486 30.15 2.43 4.98
N ARG A 487 31.07 3.32 4.56
CA ARG A 487 32.23 3.76 5.36
C ARG A 487 31.96 5.02 6.16
N THR A 488 31.02 5.85 5.74
CA THR A 488 30.63 7.04 6.49
C THR A 488 29.84 6.62 7.72
N PRO A 489 30.30 6.95 8.94
CA PRO A 489 29.54 6.67 10.16
C PRO A 489 28.16 7.35 10.10
N ARG A 490 27.17 6.69 10.73
CA ARG A 490 25.78 7.15 10.78
C ARG A 490 25.63 8.46 11.52
#